data_AF-A0A381FEG4-F1
#
_entry.id   AF-A0A381FEG4-F1
#
_cell.length_a   1.000
_cell.length_b   1.000
_cell.length_c   1.000
_cell.angle_alpha   90.00
_cell.angle_beta   90.00
_cell.angle_gamma   90.00
#
_symmetry.space_group_name_H-M   'P 1'
#
loop_
_entity.id
_entity.type
_entity.pdbx_description
1 polymer ?
#
loop_
_entity_poly.entity_id
_entity_poly.type
_entity_poly.pdbx_seq_one_letter_code
_entity_poly.pdbx_strand_id
1 'polypeptide(L)'
;MLGEIFQKQGAEISSLKTAPSKKDLKNANIYIIVDADIDKEAYGGKANLIDPTSIKNLTDWVKKGGVLVLMSNDNGNSEFEYFNKLAGEFGIHFNDDSYNRVQKREFEQGKVMVPAGNEIFSEQKLYMKEVATISVKNPAKELLSAEGKNIGAIAKFGKGTVFALGDPWCYNEYIDGKKLPADFTNYQGTEEWVKWLLKQTSKK
;
A
#
# COMPACT_ATOMS: atom_id res chain seq x y z
N MET A 1 10.39 7.85 -8.92
CA MET A 1 11.32 7.49 -7.83
C MET A 1 11.03 6.12 -7.22
N LEU A 2 9.78 5.76 -6.84
CA LEU A 2 9.52 4.43 -6.26
C LEU A 2 10.07 3.27 -7.11
N GLY A 3 9.82 3.30 -8.43
CA GLY A 3 10.38 2.30 -9.34
C GLY A 3 11.92 2.25 -9.34
N GLU A 4 12.59 3.40 -9.27
CA GLU A 4 14.05 3.44 -9.19
C GLU A 4 14.56 2.80 -7.89
N ILE A 5 13.83 2.95 -6.78
CA ILE A 5 14.17 2.31 -5.50
C ILE A 5 14.08 0.77 -5.65
N PHE A 6 13.02 0.25 -6.28
CA PHE A 6 12.92 -1.18 -6.62
C PHE A 6 14.08 -1.64 -7.51
N GLN A 7 14.40 -0.90 -8.57
CA GLN A 7 15.49 -1.24 -9.50
C GLN A 7 16.87 -1.23 -8.81
N LYS A 8 17.12 -0.27 -7.91
CA LYS A 8 18.33 -0.24 -7.08
C LYS A 8 18.49 -1.48 -6.20
N GLN A 9 17.39 -2.13 -5.83
CA GLN A 9 17.39 -3.41 -5.10
C GLN A 9 17.39 -4.63 -6.03
N GLY A 10 17.59 -4.45 -7.34
CA GLY A 10 17.71 -5.53 -8.32
C GLY A 10 16.38 -6.05 -8.86
N ALA A 11 15.27 -5.34 -8.62
CA ALA A 11 13.97 -5.73 -9.19
C ALA A 11 13.81 -5.25 -10.64
N GLU A 12 13.15 -6.06 -11.46
CA GLU A 12 12.60 -5.62 -12.73
C GLU A 12 11.17 -5.09 -12.53
N ILE A 13 10.77 -4.13 -13.35
CA ILE A 13 9.46 -3.48 -13.24
C ILE A 13 8.74 -3.60 -14.56
N SER A 14 7.46 -3.95 -14.47
CA SER A 14 6.53 -3.95 -15.57
C SER A 14 5.22 -3.31 -15.11
N SER A 15 4.49 -2.71 -16.05
CA SER A 15 3.18 -2.13 -15.81
C SER A 15 2.12 -2.96 -16.51
N LEU A 16 1.06 -3.33 -15.78
CA LEU A 16 -0.10 -3.99 -16.34
C LEU A 16 -1.19 -2.95 -16.60
N LYS A 17 -1.62 -2.81 -17.86
CA LYS A 17 -2.67 -1.86 -18.27
C LYS A 17 -4.06 -2.48 -18.35
N THR A 18 -4.18 -3.73 -17.93
CA THR A 18 -5.40 -4.54 -17.97
C THR A 18 -5.60 -5.23 -16.63
N ALA A 19 -6.79 -5.80 -16.40
CA ALA A 19 -7.04 -6.62 -15.22
C ALA A 19 -6.03 -7.78 -15.09
N PRO A 20 -5.59 -8.14 -13.87
CA PRO A 20 -4.60 -9.17 -13.65
C PRO A 20 -5.12 -10.57 -14.02
N SER A 21 -4.48 -11.20 -15.00
CA SER A 21 -4.71 -12.61 -15.32
C SER A 21 -3.72 -13.54 -14.61
N LYS A 22 -4.04 -14.83 -14.57
CA LYS A 22 -3.10 -15.87 -14.08
C LYS A 22 -1.79 -15.89 -14.85
N LYS A 23 -1.82 -15.56 -16.15
CA LYS A 23 -0.63 -15.52 -17.00
C LYS A 23 0.30 -14.38 -16.60
N ASP A 24 -0.27 -13.20 -16.33
CA ASP A 24 0.47 -12.02 -15.93
C ASP A 24 1.11 -12.22 -14.56
N LEU A 25 0.31 -12.68 -13.59
CA LEU A 25 0.74 -12.89 -12.21
C LEU A 25 1.82 -13.98 -12.07
N LYS A 26 1.86 -14.98 -12.96
CA LYS A 26 2.93 -16.00 -12.95
C LYS A 26 4.33 -15.38 -13.12
N ASN A 27 4.43 -14.27 -13.83
CA ASN A 27 5.69 -13.60 -14.12
C ASN A 27 6.08 -12.58 -13.04
N ALA A 28 5.16 -12.20 -12.15
CA ALA A 28 5.41 -11.24 -11.08
C ALA A 28 5.70 -11.93 -9.73
N ASN A 29 6.54 -11.31 -8.90
CA ASN A 29 6.74 -11.68 -7.49
C ASN A 29 5.94 -10.76 -6.55
N ILE A 30 5.84 -9.48 -6.91
CA ILE A 30 5.10 -8.44 -6.19
C ILE A 30 4.09 -7.82 -7.18
N TYR A 31 2.86 -7.59 -6.73
CA TYR A 31 1.83 -6.86 -7.47
C TYR A 31 1.31 -5.73 -6.58
N ILE A 32 1.28 -4.51 -7.11
CA ILE A 32 0.97 -3.30 -6.36
C ILE A 32 -0.28 -2.67 -6.97
N ILE A 33 -1.31 -2.47 -6.15
CA ILE A 33 -2.46 -1.63 -6.45
C ILE A 33 -2.37 -0.39 -5.57
N VAL A 34 -2.38 0.78 -6.20
CA VAL A 34 -2.17 2.08 -5.57
C VAL A 34 -3.34 2.96 -5.94
N ASP A 35 -3.96 3.58 -4.94
CA ASP A 35 -4.99 4.61 -5.08
C ASP A 35 -6.06 4.19 -6.09
N ALA A 36 -6.88 3.19 -5.71
CA ALA A 36 -7.92 2.70 -6.60
C ALA A 36 -8.93 3.83 -6.86
N ASP A 37 -8.82 4.49 -8.00
CA ASP A 37 -9.61 5.70 -8.29
C ASP A 37 -11.12 5.47 -8.24
N ILE A 38 -11.85 6.48 -7.75
CA ILE A 38 -13.26 6.68 -8.10
C ILE A 38 -13.39 7.35 -9.48
N ASP A 39 -14.59 7.34 -10.08
CA ASP A 39 -14.84 7.96 -11.39
C ASP A 39 -14.36 9.42 -11.51
N LYS A 40 -14.42 10.18 -10.41
CA LYS A 40 -13.96 11.57 -10.33
C LYS A 40 -12.45 11.74 -10.56
N GLU A 41 -11.66 10.79 -10.07
CA GLU A 41 -10.19 10.82 -10.14
C GLU A 41 -9.65 10.03 -11.35
N ALA A 42 -10.42 9.04 -11.81
CA ALA A 42 -10.01 8.10 -12.83
C ALA A 42 -9.68 8.76 -14.18
N TYR A 43 -8.55 8.38 -14.77
CA TYR A 43 -8.19 8.77 -16.13
C TYR A 43 -9.26 8.29 -17.14
N GLY A 44 -9.92 9.25 -17.81
CA GLY A 44 -11.02 8.96 -18.73
C GLY A 44 -12.42 9.02 -18.10
N GLY A 45 -12.52 9.40 -16.82
CA GLY A 45 -13.77 9.67 -16.13
C GLY A 45 -14.55 8.42 -15.70
N LYS A 46 -13.91 7.24 -15.73
CA LYS A 46 -14.51 5.99 -15.26
C LYS A 46 -13.48 5.08 -14.62
N ALA A 47 -13.76 4.67 -13.39
CA ALA A 47 -12.92 3.79 -12.60
C ALA A 47 -12.87 2.37 -13.16
N ASN A 48 -11.71 1.74 -13.02
CA ASN A 48 -11.53 0.32 -13.27
C ASN A 48 -11.79 -0.45 -11.97
N LEU A 49 -13.04 -0.84 -11.76
CA LEU A 49 -13.47 -1.55 -10.55
C LEU A 49 -12.89 -2.96 -10.49
N ILE A 50 -12.49 -3.39 -9.29
CA ILE A 50 -11.98 -4.76 -9.09
C ILE A 50 -13.12 -5.77 -9.24
N ASP A 51 -13.00 -6.64 -10.23
CA ASP A 51 -14.00 -7.65 -10.53
C ASP A 51 -13.71 -9.00 -9.82
N PRO A 52 -14.73 -9.88 -9.67
CA PRO A 52 -14.56 -11.18 -9.01
C PRO A 52 -13.48 -12.09 -9.62
N THR A 53 -13.23 -12.00 -10.92
CA THR A 53 -12.18 -12.79 -11.59
C THR A 53 -10.79 -12.31 -11.16
N SER A 54 -10.60 -10.99 -11.10
CA SER A 54 -9.36 -10.38 -10.59
C SER A 54 -9.12 -10.76 -9.14
N ILE A 55 -10.15 -10.71 -8.28
CA ILE A 55 -10.06 -11.15 -6.88
C ILE A 55 -9.59 -12.60 -6.82
N LYS A 56 -10.26 -13.50 -7.55
CA LYS A 56 -9.88 -14.91 -7.56
C LYS A 56 -8.43 -15.12 -8.02
N ASN A 57 -8.01 -14.44 -9.08
CA ASN A 57 -6.65 -14.57 -9.62
C ASN A 57 -5.60 -14.11 -8.61
N LEU A 58 -5.83 -12.96 -7.96
CA LEU A 58 -4.92 -12.41 -6.96
C LEU A 58 -4.87 -13.30 -5.71
N THR A 59 -6.02 -13.72 -5.17
CA THR A 59 -6.07 -14.61 -3.98
C THR A 59 -5.40 -15.96 -4.26
N ASP A 60 -5.65 -16.58 -5.42
CA ASP A 60 -4.98 -17.82 -5.84
C ASP A 60 -3.45 -17.64 -5.97
N TRP A 61 -3.01 -16.50 -6.47
CA TRP A 61 -1.59 -16.18 -6.67
C TRP A 61 -0.87 -15.87 -5.35
N VAL A 62 -1.46 -15.06 -4.47
CA VAL A 62 -0.95 -14.81 -3.12
C VAL A 62 -0.82 -16.13 -2.36
N LYS A 63 -1.85 -16.99 -2.39
CA LYS A 63 -1.81 -18.30 -1.72
C LYS A 63 -0.59 -19.16 -2.13
N LYS A 64 -0.07 -18.97 -3.35
CA LYS A 64 1.09 -19.68 -3.91
C LYS A 64 2.44 -19.00 -3.66
N GLY A 65 2.49 -17.85 -2.99
CA GLY A 65 3.74 -17.14 -2.68
C GLY A 65 3.84 -15.74 -3.28
N GLY A 66 2.79 -15.24 -3.94
CA GLY A 66 2.75 -13.86 -4.40
C GLY A 66 2.73 -12.85 -3.24
N VAL A 67 3.30 -11.68 -3.47
CA VAL A 67 3.27 -10.55 -2.54
C VAL A 67 2.32 -9.47 -3.09
N LEU A 68 1.19 -9.25 -2.42
CA LEU A 68 0.21 -8.24 -2.82
C LEU A 68 0.38 -6.98 -1.96
N VAL A 69 0.44 -5.83 -2.61
CA VAL A 69 0.44 -4.51 -1.97
C VAL A 69 -0.86 -3.81 -2.31
N LEU A 70 -1.57 -3.36 -1.27
CA LEU A 70 -2.81 -2.60 -1.36
C LEU A 70 -2.60 -1.24 -0.70
N MET A 71 -2.54 -0.17 -1.48
CA MET A 71 -2.50 1.19 -0.95
C MET A 71 -3.77 1.91 -1.37
N SER A 72 -4.63 2.24 -0.41
CA SER A 72 -5.82 3.07 -0.62
C SER A 72 -5.47 4.53 -0.31
N ASN A 73 -6.47 5.40 -0.26
CA ASN A 73 -6.42 6.81 0.09
C ASN A 73 -7.61 7.09 1.03
N ASP A 74 -8.06 8.32 1.21
CA ASP A 74 -9.24 8.64 2.03
C ASP A 74 -10.59 8.68 1.28
N ASN A 75 -11.66 8.79 2.09
CA ASN A 75 -13.01 9.09 1.63
C ASN A 75 -13.02 10.28 0.66
N GLY A 76 -13.55 10.03 -0.54
CA GLY A 76 -13.68 11.02 -1.62
C GLY A 76 -12.54 10.99 -2.65
N ASN A 77 -11.51 10.18 -2.44
CA ASN A 77 -10.40 10.00 -3.38
C ASN A 77 -10.22 8.54 -3.83
N SER A 78 -10.40 7.55 -2.94
CA SER A 78 -10.32 6.12 -3.29
C SER A 78 -11.69 5.44 -3.38
N GLU A 79 -11.78 4.42 -4.24
CA GLU A 79 -12.87 3.47 -4.36
C GLU A 79 -12.72 2.40 -3.28
N PHE A 80 -13.69 2.31 -2.37
CA PHE A 80 -13.62 1.41 -1.22
C PHE A 80 -14.46 0.14 -1.37
N GLU A 81 -15.54 0.16 -2.16
CA GLU A 81 -16.50 -0.95 -2.19
C GLU A 81 -15.87 -2.20 -2.82
N TYR A 82 -15.32 -2.10 -4.02
CA TYR A 82 -14.72 -3.24 -4.72
C TYR A 82 -13.29 -3.50 -4.25
N PHE A 83 -12.56 -2.45 -3.87
CA PHE A 83 -11.27 -2.60 -3.21
C PHE A 83 -11.36 -3.41 -1.91
N ASN A 84 -12.39 -3.16 -1.07
CA ASN A 84 -12.60 -3.96 0.14
C ASN A 84 -13.10 -5.38 -0.13
N LYS A 85 -13.72 -5.66 -1.29
CA LYS A 85 -14.02 -7.06 -1.69
C LYS A 85 -12.72 -7.86 -1.87
N LEU A 86 -11.67 -7.25 -2.43
CA LEU A 86 -10.34 -7.87 -2.51
C LEU A 86 -9.64 -7.92 -1.14
N ALA A 87 -9.56 -6.79 -0.44
CA ALA A 87 -8.84 -6.71 0.84
C ALA A 87 -9.44 -7.66 1.89
N GLY A 88 -10.77 -7.82 1.87
CA GLY A 88 -11.53 -8.67 2.79
C GLY A 88 -11.15 -10.16 2.73
N GLU A 89 -10.68 -10.65 1.57
CA GLU A 89 -10.17 -12.03 1.40
C GLU A 89 -8.97 -12.31 2.32
N PHE A 90 -8.27 -11.26 2.74
CA PHE A 90 -7.09 -11.32 3.59
C PHE A 90 -7.35 -10.87 5.03
N GLY A 91 -8.61 -10.56 5.37
CA GLY A 91 -8.99 -10.05 6.69
C GLY A 91 -8.72 -8.57 6.89
N ILE A 92 -8.60 -7.79 5.81
CA ILE A 92 -8.32 -6.35 5.83
C ILE A 92 -9.56 -5.59 5.36
N HIS A 93 -9.88 -4.49 6.04
CA HIS A 93 -10.93 -3.57 5.61
C HIS A 93 -10.44 -2.13 5.77
N PHE A 94 -10.42 -1.39 4.66
CA PHE A 94 -10.19 0.05 4.66
C PHE A 94 -11.50 0.74 5.04
N ASN A 95 -11.48 1.47 6.13
CA ASN A 95 -12.64 2.22 6.60
C ASN A 95 -12.84 3.45 5.70
N ASP A 96 -14.10 3.78 5.42
CA ASP A 96 -14.46 4.93 4.59
C ASP A 96 -14.40 6.23 5.40
N ASP A 97 -13.17 6.62 5.77
CA ASP A 97 -12.88 7.80 6.56
C ASP A 97 -11.71 8.62 5.98
N SER A 98 -11.36 9.71 6.66
CA SER A 98 -10.24 10.56 6.25
C SER A 98 -9.53 11.09 7.49
N TYR A 99 -8.44 10.42 7.83
CA TYR A 99 -7.56 10.78 8.92
C TYR A 99 -6.34 11.58 8.42
N ASN A 100 -5.70 12.35 9.30
CA ASN A 100 -4.49 13.13 8.97
C ASN A 100 -4.68 14.12 7.79
N ARG A 101 -5.81 14.85 7.76
CA ARG A 101 -6.01 15.92 6.77
C ARG A 101 -5.04 17.08 7.04
N VAL A 102 -4.22 17.41 6.05
CA VAL A 102 -3.19 18.46 6.15
C VAL A 102 -3.70 19.76 5.54
N GLN A 103 -3.61 20.84 6.29
CA GLN A 103 -3.93 22.18 5.81
C GLN A 103 -2.69 22.86 5.25
N LYS A 104 -2.77 23.34 4.01
CA LYS A 104 -1.69 24.09 3.34
C LYS A 104 -0.35 23.34 3.38
N ARG A 105 0.61 23.80 4.19
CA ARG A 105 1.95 23.24 4.35
C ARG A 105 2.26 22.90 5.82
N GLU A 106 1.23 22.70 6.63
CA GLU A 106 1.39 22.27 8.03
C GLU A 106 1.73 20.77 8.08
N PHE A 107 2.93 20.40 7.60
CA PHE A 107 3.34 19.00 7.41
C PHE A 107 3.29 18.17 8.71
N GLU A 108 3.45 18.81 9.86
CA GLU A 108 3.29 18.16 11.17
C GLU A 108 1.91 17.54 11.38
N GLN A 109 0.87 18.03 10.71
CA GLN A 109 -0.48 17.43 10.75
C GLN A 109 -0.54 16.10 10.02
N GLY A 110 0.41 15.81 9.13
CA GLY A 110 0.52 14.55 8.40
C GLY A 110 1.55 13.60 9.00
N LYS A 111 2.08 13.88 10.20
CA LYS A 111 3.13 13.04 10.77
C LYS A 111 2.59 11.70 11.23
N VAL A 112 3.40 10.66 11.03
CA VAL A 112 3.21 9.32 11.55
C VAL A 112 4.52 8.90 12.18
N MET A 113 4.50 8.68 13.50
CA MET A 113 5.68 8.22 14.23
C MET A 113 5.70 6.71 14.22
N VAL A 114 6.76 6.13 13.65
CA VAL A 114 7.01 4.69 13.71
C VAL A 114 7.72 4.38 15.02
N PRO A 115 7.15 3.53 15.90
CA PRO A 115 7.79 3.15 17.15
C PRO A 115 8.90 2.12 16.93
N ALA A 116 9.82 2.01 17.89
CA ALA A 116 10.80 0.94 17.93
C ALA A 116 10.12 -0.45 17.88
N GLY A 117 10.74 -1.39 17.16
CA GLY A 117 10.24 -2.76 17.05
C GLY A 117 9.13 -2.96 16.02
N ASN A 118 8.83 -1.97 15.17
CA ASN A 118 7.97 -2.18 14.01
C ASN A 118 8.56 -3.28 13.08
N GLU A 119 7.68 -4.09 12.46
CA GLU A 119 8.10 -5.24 11.65
C GLU A 119 8.82 -4.86 10.36
N ILE A 120 8.57 -3.65 9.84
CA ILE A 120 9.08 -3.20 8.53
C ILE A 120 10.06 -2.03 8.70
N PHE A 121 9.66 -1.05 9.49
CA PHE A 121 10.33 0.25 9.55
C PHE A 121 11.19 0.38 10.80
N SER A 122 12.34 1.03 10.68
CA SER A 122 13.06 1.57 11.82
C SER A 122 12.29 2.73 12.46
N GLU A 123 12.73 3.20 13.64
CA GLU A 123 12.15 4.41 14.23
C GLU A 123 12.28 5.59 13.28
N GLN A 124 11.13 6.13 12.89
CA GLN A 124 11.02 7.08 11.80
C GLN A 124 9.90 8.08 12.06
N LYS A 125 10.07 9.26 11.48
CA LYS A 125 9.00 10.24 11.32
C LYS A 125 8.62 10.26 9.85
N LEU A 126 7.47 9.68 9.54
CA LEU A 126 6.93 9.60 8.19
C LEU A 126 5.82 10.63 7.99
N TYR A 127 5.62 11.03 6.75
CA TYR A 127 4.53 11.89 6.32
C TYR A 127 3.50 11.05 5.56
N MET A 128 2.28 11.00 6.09
CA MET A 128 1.10 10.35 5.49
C MET A 128 -0.09 11.26 5.73
N LYS A 129 -0.80 11.64 4.66
CA LYS A 129 -1.94 12.56 4.73
C LYS A 129 -3.16 11.94 4.09
N GLU A 130 -4.34 12.34 4.53
CA GLU A 130 -5.60 11.86 3.92
C GLU A 130 -5.62 10.32 3.91
N VAL A 131 -5.49 9.74 5.10
CA VAL A 131 -5.30 8.30 5.30
C VAL A 131 -6.63 7.64 5.64
N ALA A 132 -6.99 6.55 4.96
CA ALA A 132 -8.05 5.66 5.44
C ALA A 132 -7.54 4.79 6.59
N THR A 133 -8.29 4.73 7.69
CA THR A 133 -7.97 3.79 8.77
C THR A 133 -8.28 2.36 8.37
N ILE A 134 -7.64 1.37 9.00
CA ILE A 134 -7.76 -0.04 8.63
C ILE A 134 -8.29 -0.85 9.82
N SER A 135 -9.37 -1.58 9.59
CA SER A 135 -9.85 -2.63 10.47
C SER A 135 -9.29 -3.98 10.05
N VAL A 136 -8.84 -4.80 11.00
CA VAL A 136 -8.25 -6.12 10.73
C VAL A 136 -8.96 -7.25 11.47
N LYS A 137 -8.94 -8.43 10.87
CA LYS A 137 -9.25 -9.71 11.51
C LYS A 137 -8.31 -10.78 10.98
N ASN A 138 -8.16 -11.89 11.71
CA ASN A 138 -7.35 -13.02 11.24
C ASN A 138 -7.71 -13.41 9.79
N PRO A 139 -6.72 -13.61 8.90
CA PRO A 139 -5.28 -13.74 9.19
C PRO A 139 -4.49 -12.42 9.22
N ALA A 140 -5.12 -11.27 9.00
CA ALA A 140 -4.45 -9.97 9.08
C ALA A 140 -4.18 -9.56 10.52
N LYS A 141 -3.11 -8.80 10.71
CA LYS A 141 -2.78 -8.09 11.95
C LYS A 141 -2.38 -6.65 11.65
N GLU A 142 -2.49 -5.81 12.67
CA GLU A 142 -2.05 -4.42 12.63
C GLU A 142 -0.53 -4.34 12.40
N LEU A 143 -0.11 -3.34 11.65
CA LEU A 143 1.30 -3.07 11.33
C LEU A 143 1.73 -1.69 11.82
N LEU A 144 0.90 -0.67 11.58
CA LEU A 144 1.25 0.72 11.83
C LEU A 144 0.01 1.47 12.31
N SER A 145 0.19 2.23 13.39
CA SER A 145 -0.86 3.08 13.95
C SER A 145 -0.39 4.51 14.05
N ALA A 146 -1.33 5.43 13.91
CA ALA A 146 -1.15 6.87 14.15
C ALA A 146 -2.20 7.33 15.16
N GLU A 147 -1.75 7.91 16.28
CA GLU A 147 -2.61 8.37 17.39
C GLU A 147 -3.66 7.32 17.83
N GLY A 148 -3.23 6.05 17.93
CA GLY A 148 -4.09 4.93 18.33
C GLY A 148 -5.06 4.43 17.26
N LYS A 149 -5.03 4.98 16.05
CA LYS A 149 -5.79 4.47 14.90
C LYS A 149 -4.88 3.59 14.03
N ASN A 150 -5.32 2.37 13.75
CA ASN A 150 -4.60 1.50 12.83
C ASN A 150 -4.73 2.03 11.39
N ILE A 151 -3.61 2.15 10.69
CA ILE A 151 -3.53 2.69 9.31
C ILE A 151 -2.78 1.75 8.36
N GLY A 152 -2.19 0.67 8.89
CA GLY A 152 -1.43 -0.31 8.12
C GLY A 152 -1.70 -1.72 8.62
N ALA A 153 -1.70 -2.69 7.71
CA ALA A 153 -1.90 -4.09 8.06
C ALA A 153 -0.98 -5.01 7.26
N ILE A 154 -0.70 -6.18 7.83
CA ILE A 154 -0.10 -7.29 7.10
C ILE A 154 -0.90 -8.57 7.30
N ALA A 155 -0.92 -9.42 6.28
CA ALA A 155 -1.50 -10.77 6.37
C ALA A 155 -0.58 -11.81 5.73
N LYS A 156 -0.49 -12.98 6.35
CA LYS A 156 0.07 -14.18 5.71
C LYS A 156 -1.09 -15.02 5.19
N PHE A 157 -1.04 -15.35 3.91
CA PHE A 157 -2.11 -16.11 3.24
C PHE A 157 -1.52 -17.21 2.37
N GLY A 158 -1.65 -18.46 2.82
CA GLY A 158 -0.91 -19.58 2.23
C GLY A 158 0.61 -19.34 2.34
N LYS A 159 1.31 -19.33 1.21
CA LYS A 159 2.74 -19.02 1.15
C LYS A 159 3.06 -17.54 0.90
N GLY A 160 2.05 -16.72 0.61
CA GLY A 160 2.22 -15.32 0.23
C GLY A 160 2.06 -14.34 1.39
N THR A 161 2.24 -13.07 1.05
CA THR A 161 2.14 -11.95 1.98
C THR A 161 1.27 -10.86 1.37
N VAL A 162 0.44 -10.23 2.19
CA VAL A 162 -0.30 -9.02 1.83
C VAL A 162 0.17 -7.90 2.74
N PHE A 163 0.48 -6.76 2.14
CA PHE A 163 0.74 -5.50 2.83
C PHE A 163 -0.36 -4.51 2.44
N ALA A 164 -0.93 -3.82 3.43
CA ALA A 164 -1.93 -2.79 3.22
C ALA A 164 -1.57 -1.51 3.97
N LEU A 165 -1.80 -0.36 3.35
CA LEU A 165 -1.61 0.96 3.95
C LEU A 165 -2.71 1.91 3.45
N GLY A 166 -3.24 2.74 4.34
CA GLY A 166 -4.34 3.66 4.04
C GLY A 166 -3.99 4.90 3.22
N ASP A 167 -2.73 5.07 2.85
CA ASP A 167 -2.22 6.20 2.05
C ASP A 167 -1.03 5.72 1.20
N PRO A 168 -0.94 6.07 -0.09
CA PRO A 168 0.20 5.75 -0.94
C PRO A 168 1.36 6.75 -0.75
N TRP A 169 1.72 6.97 0.51
CA TRP A 169 2.68 7.93 1.08
C TRP A 169 4.02 8.20 0.36
N CYS A 170 4.45 7.31 -0.54
CA CYS A 170 5.73 7.35 -1.24
C CYS A 170 5.68 8.08 -2.60
N TYR A 171 4.80 9.08 -2.74
CA TYR A 171 4.78 9.96 -3.91
C TYR A 171 6.13 10.67 -4.10
N ASN A 172 6.50 10.93 -5.36
CA ASN A 172 7.81 11.50 -5.70
C ASN A 172 8.12 12.79 -4.91
N GLU A 173 7.14 13.68 -4.75
CA GLU A 173 7.32 14.93 -4.02
C GLU A 173 7.59 14.76 -2.52
N TYR A 174 7.26 13.60 -1.94
CA TYR A 174 7.52 13.30 -0.53
C TYR A 174 8.80 12.48 -0.33
N ILE A 175 9.41 11.96 -1.40
CA ILE A 175 10.63 11.16 -1.33
C ILE A 175 11.80 11.74 -2.14
N ASP A 176 11.65 12.91 -2.76
CA ASP A 176 12.72 13.60 -3.50
C ASP A 176 13.61 14.50 -2.63
N GLY A 177 13.25 14.67 -1.35
CA GLY A 177 13.96 15.51 -0.39
C GLY A 177 13.76 17.02 -0.57
N LYS A 178 12.77 17.46 -1.37
CA LYS A 178 12.56 18.88 -1.68
C LYS A 178 11.35 19.51 -0.98
N LYS A 179 10.26 18.74 -0.79
CA LYS A 179 9.00 19.29 -0.26
C LYS A 179 8.89 19.22 1.26
N LEU A 180 9.31 18.09 1.85
CA LEU A 180 9.18 17.85 3.28
C LEU A 180 10.32 18.48 4.08
N PRO A 181 10.07 18.91 5.33
CA PRO A 181 11.14 19.26 6.27
C PRO A 181 12.13 18.10 6.47
N ALA A 182 13.38 18.43 6.79
CA ALA A 182 14.50 17.49 6.81
C ALA A 182 14.38 16.36 7.86
N ASP A 183 13.52 16.53 8.86
CA ASP A 183 13.26 15.52 9.90
C ASP A 183 12.22 14.47 9.48
N PHE A 184 11.56 14.63 8.32
CA PHE A 184 10.75 13.57 7.70
C PHE A 184 11.62 12.62 6.89
N THR A 185 11.38 11.32 7.08
CA THR A 185 12.26 10.23 6.62
C THR A 185 11.62 9.35 5.55
N ASN A 186 10.68 9.90 4.78
CA ASN A 186 9.88 9.12 3.81
C ASN A 186 10.72 8.36 2.78
N TYR A 187 11.84 8.92 2.32
CA TYR A 187 12.74 8.21 1.41
C TYR A 187 13.32 6.95 2.07
N GLN A 188 13.88 7.07 3.27
CA GLN A 188 14.46 5.95 4.01
C GLN A 188 13.41 4.88 4.31
N GLY A 189 12.22 5.28 4.78
CA GLY A 189 11.16 4.31 5.04
C GLY A 189 10.68 3.62 3.75
N THR A 190 10.67 4.32 2.61
CA THR A 190 10.37 3.69 1.31
C THR A 190 11.45 2.66 0.94
N GLU A 191 12.73 2.93 1.19
CA GLU A 191 13.80 1.96 0.97
C GLU A 191 13.67 0.72 1.88
N GLU A 192 13.34 0.90 3.15
CA GLU A 192 13.13 -0.19 4.10
C GLU A 192 11.91 -1.05 3.73
N TRP A 193 10.81 -0.40 3.34
CA TRP A 193 9.62 -1.06 2.84
C TRP A 193 9.89 -1.90 1.60
N VAL A 194 10.57 -1.34 0.59
CA VAL A 194 10.94 -2.07 -0.63
C VAL A 194 11.83 -3.27 -0.32
N LYS A 195 12.85 -3.09 0.54
CA LYS A 195 13.72 -4.19 0.99
C LYS A 195 12.91 -5.27 1.71
N TRP A 196 11.95 -4.89 2.55
CA TRP A 196 11.07 -5.84 3.24
C TRP A 196 10.18 -6.61 2.27
N LEU A 197 9.54 -5.93 1.30
CA LEU A 197 8.69 -6.57 0.29
C LEU A 197 9.47 -7.61 -0.51
N LEU A 198 10.68 -7.28 -0.95
CA LEU A 198 11.53 -8.21 -1.71
C LEU A 198 11.92 -9.45 -0.88
N LYS A 199 12.15 -9.29 0.43
CA LYS A 199 12.38 -10.42 1.34
C LYS A 199 11.15 -11.33 1.52
N GLN A 200 9.94 -10.84 1.27
CA GLN A 200 8.73 -11.67 1.32
C GLN A 200 8.56 -12.53 0.07
N THR A 201 9.28 -12.23 -1.00
CA THR A 201 9.20 -13.00 -2.24
C THR A 201 9.90 -14.34 -2.05
N SER A 202 9.29 -15.42 -2.57
CA SER A 202 10.01 -16.68 -2.71
C SER A 202 10.99 -16.54 -3.87
N LYS A 203 12.23 -17.05 -3.70
CA LYS A 203 13.14 -17.23 -4.84
C LYS A 203 12.41 -18.11 -5.87
N LYS A 204 12.21 -17.57 -7.08
CA LYS A 204 11.70 -18.36 -8.21
C LYS A 204 12.84 -19.17 -8.82
#